data_AF-A0A1I4APP0-F1
#
_entry.id   AF-A0A1I4APP0-F1
#
_cell.length_a   1.000
_cell.length_b   1.000
_cell.length_c   1.000
_cell.angle_alpha   90.00
_cell.angle_beta   90.00
_cell.angle_gamma   90.00
#
_symmetry.space_group_name_H-M   'P 1'
#
loop_
_entity.id
_entity.type
_entity.pdbx_description
1 polymer ?
#
loop_
_entity_poly.entity_id
_entity_poly.type
_entity_poly.pdbx_seq_one_letter_code
_entity_poly.pdbx_strand_id
1 'polypeptide(L)' 'MDSGTLKLFAAIFLFSLPVLLGTPQLTGRRIGNHVVTKAEAQALTAIAGLALGVGYLLVVG' A
#
# COMPACT_ATOMS: atom_id res chain seq x y z
N MET A 1 2.66 -1.68 25.69
CA MET A 1 1.92 -1.97 24.45
C MET A 1 1.83 -3.48 24.31
N ASP A 2 0.63 -4.01 24.38
CA ASP A 2 0.32 -5.42 24.14
C ASP A 2 0.63 -5.83 22.69
N SER A 3 0.92 -7.12 22.49
CA SER A 3 1.35 -7.67 21.20
C SER A 3 0.33 -7.40 20.09
N GLY A 4 -0.97 -7.42 20.41
CA GLY A 4 -2.05 -7.11 19.48
C GLY A 4 -2.00 -5.67 18.95
N THR A 5 -1.82 -4.69 19.84
CA THR A 5 -1.66 -3.28 19.45
C THR A 5 -0.45 -3.07 18.53
N LEU A 6 0.67 -3.74 18.81
CA LEU A 6 1.89 -3.63 18.01
C LEU A 6 1.71 -4.21 16.59
N LYS A 7 0.99 -5.32 16.47
CA LYS A 7 0.61 -5.92 15.17
C LYS A 7 -0.32 -5.01 14.37
N LEU A 8 -1.26 -4.33 15.02
CA LEU A 8 -2.16 -3.37 14.37
C LEU A 8 -1.38 -2.17 13.82
N PHE A 9 -0.45 -1.60 14.59
CA PHE A 9 0.42 -0.52 14.08
C PHE A 9 1.24 -0.97 12.87
N ALA A 10 1.84 -2.16 12.93
CA ALA A 10 2.59 -2.71 11.80
C ALA A 10 1.70 -2.88 10.56
N ALA A 11 0.47 -3.40 10.73
CA ALA A 11 -0.48 -3.54 9.63
C ALA A 11 -0.88 -2.18 9.03
N ILE A 12 -1.16 -1.17 9.86
CA ILE A 12 -1.47 0.20 9.39
C ILE A 12 -0.31 0.77 8.56
N PHE A 13 0.93 0.56 9.00
CA PHE A 13 2.11 0.97 8.22
C PHE A 13 2.16 0.26 6.86
N LEU A 14 1.94 -1.06 6.84
CA LEU A 14 1.95 -1.84 5.60
C LEU A 14 0.83 -1.43 4.63
N PHE A 15 -0.34 -1.01 5.14
CA PHE A 15 -1.43 -0.49 4.31
C PHE A 15 -1.13 0.89 3.73
N SER A 16 -0.55 1.79 4.52
CA SER A 16 -0.45 3.22 4.19
C SER A 16 0.82 3.60 3.45
N LEU A 17 1.94 2.94 3.74
CA LEU A 17 3.26 3.28 3.20
C LEU A 17 3.36 3.12 1.67
N PRO A 18 2.80 2.06 1.05
CA PRO A 18 2.80 1.93 -0.41
C PRO A 18 2.01 3.05 -1.09
N VAL A 19 0.89 3.48 -0.50
CA VAL A 19 0.07 4.58 -1.04
C VAL A 19 0.82 5.90 -0.95
N LEU A 20 1.39 6.23 0.21
CA LEU A 20 2.08 7.49 0.45
C LEU A 20 3.33 7.65 -0.43
N LEU A 21 4.12 6.59 -0.57
CA LEU A 21 5.40 6.65 -1.29
C LEU A 21 5.28 6.25 -2.77
N GLY A 22 4.42 5.28 -3.09
CA GLY A 22 4.28 4.75 -4.45
C GLY A 22 3.43 5.62 -5.37
N THR A 23 2.37 6.26 -4.84
CA THR A 23 1.47 7.12 -5.64
C THR A 23 2.23 8.22 -6.37
N PRO A 24 3.07 9.05 -5.71
CA PRO A 24 3.79 10.12 -6.40
C PRO A 24 4.83 9.60 -7.40
N GLN A 25 5.36 8.38 -7.21
CA GLN A 25 6.34 7.77 -8.14
C GLN A 25 5.69 7.21 -9.40
N LEU A 26 4.41 6.85 -9.34
CA LEU A 26 3.65 6.28 -10.45
C LEU A 26 2.82 7.33 -11.19
N THR A 27 2.36 8.38 -10.50
CA THR A 27 1.53 9.44 -11.09
C THR A 27 2.29 10.15 -12.21
N GLY A 28 1.70 10.25 -13.39
CA GLY A 28 2.30 10.88 -14.57
C GLY A 28 3.38 10.03 -15.25
N ARG A 29 3.68 8.84 -14.71
CA ARG A 29 4.61 7.90 -15.35
C ARG A 29 3.89 7.23 -16.52
N ARG A 30 4.58 7.14 -17.66
CA ARG A 30 4.06 6.48 -18.86
C ARG A 30 4.39 4.98 -18.80
N ILE A 31 3.36 4.14 -18.82
CA ILE A 31 3.49 2.68 -18.87
C ILE A 31 2.94 2.23 -20.23
N GLY A 32 3.82 1.79 -21.12
CA GLY A 32 3.47 1.56 -22.53
C GLY A 32 2.99 2.85 -23.20
N ASN A 33 1.77 2.83 -23.75
CA ASN A 33 1.17 4.01 -24.38
C ASN A 33 0.26 4.83 -23.44
N HIS A 34 0.03 4.38 -22.20
CA HIS A 34 -0.87 5.04 -21.25
C HIS A 34 -0.11 5.88 -20.22
N VAL A 35 -0.67 7.02 -19.83
CA VAL A 35 -0.14 7.86 -18.75
C VAL A 35 -0.95 7.59 -17.50
N VAL A 36 -0.28 7.11 -16.45
CA VAL A 36 -0.95 6.73 -15.21
C VAL A 36 -1.49 7.98 -14.51
N THR A 37 -2.80 8.00 -14.32
CA THR A 37 -3.48 9.07 -13.58
C THR A 37 -3.21 8.94 -12.08
N LYS A 38 -3.38 10.03 -11.33
CA LYS A 38 -3.24 10.01 -9.87
C LYS A 38 -4.16 8.98 -9.21
N ALA A 39 -5.40 8.87 -9.71
CA ALA A 39 -6.38 7.92 -9.20
C ALA A 39 -5.96 6.46 -9.45
N GLU A 40 -5.46 6.14 -10.65
CA GLU A 40 -4.91 4.81 -10.96
C GLU A 40 -3.68 4.49 -10.11
N ALA A 41 -2.76 5.45 -9.95
CA ALA A 41 -1.59 5.27 -9.09
C ALA A 41 -1.97 5.00 -7.63
N GLN A 42 -2.96 5.71 -7.09
CA GLN A 42 -3.49 5.46 -5.75
C GLN A 42 -4.16 4.09 -5.66
N ALA A 43 -4.97 3.71 -6.65
CA ALA A 43 -5.64 2.41 -6.66
C ALA A 43 -4.62 1.25 -6.68
N LEU A 44 -3.62 1.33 -7.57
CA LEU A 44 -2.57 0.31 -7.69
C LEU A 44 -1.77 0.16 -6.40
N THR A 45 -1.38 1.27 -5.80
CA THR A 45 -0.58 1.26 -4.56
C THR A 45 -1.41 0.87 -3.34
N ALA A 46 -2.70 1.19 -3.32
CA ALA A 46 -3.63 0.74 -2.29
C ALA A 46 -3.85 -0.77 -2.37
N ILE A 47 -3.96 -1.35 -3.57
CA ILE A 47 -4.04 -2.81 -3.74
C ILE A 47 -2.77 -3.49 -3.22
N ALA A 48 -1.59 -2.93 -3.54
CA ALA A 48 -0.33 -3.45 -3.04
C ALA A 48 -0.24 -3.36 -1.50
N GLY A 49 -0.61 -2.22 -0.92
CA GLY A 49 -0.67 -2.05 0.54
C GLY A 49 -1.70 -2.97 1.21
N LEU A 50 -2.84 -3.21 0.55
CA LEU A 50 -3.84 -4.15 1.02
C LEU A 50 -3.28 -5.57 1.08
N ALA A 51 -2.65 -6.03 -0.01
CA ALA A 51 -2.07 -7.36 -0.08
C ALA A 51 -0.98 -7.56 0.98
N LEU A 52 -0.12 -6.55 1.20
CA LEU A 52 0.93 -6.59 2.23
C LEU A 52 0.34 -6.60 3.65
N GLY A 53 -0.60 -5.71 3.94
CA GLY A 53 -1.22 -5.62 5.27
C GLY A 53 -2.04 -6.86 5.63
N VAL A 54 -2.84 -7.37 4.69
CA VAL A 54 -3.61 -8.61 4.88
C VAL A 54 -2.66 -9.81 5.00
N GLY A 55 -1.66 -9.93 4.12
CA GLY A 55 -0.69 -11.03 4.19
C GLY A 55 0.04 -11.08 5.54
N TYR A 56 0.46 -9.92 6.05
CA TYR A 56 1.06 -9.82 7.38
C TYR A 56 0.10 -10.29 8.49
N LEU A 57 -1.15 -9.83 8.48
CA LEU A 57 -2.15 -10.24 9.48
C LEU A 57 -2.46 -11.74 9.40
N LEU A 58 -2.41 -12.35 8.22
CA LEU A 58 -2.60 -13.80 8.06
C LEU A 58 -1.41 -14.63 8.58
N VAL A 59 -0.19 -14.10 8.52
CA VAL A 59 1.01 -14.78 9.03
C VAL A 59 1.17 -14.62 10.53
N VAL A 60 0.77 -13.46 11.05
CA VAL A 60 1.08 -13.04 12.43
C VAL A 60 -0.15 -13.11 13.34
N GLY A 61 -1.36 -13.14 12.80
CA GLY A 61 -2.62 -13.36 13.52
C GLY A 61 -2.76 -14.79 13.98
#